data_AF-A0A2X4UCS8-F1
#
_entry.id   AF-A0A2X4UCS8-F1
#
_cell.length_a   1.000
_cell.length_b   1.000
_cell.length_c   1.000
_cell.angle_alpha   90.00
_cell.angle_beta   90.00
_cell.angle_gamma   90.00
#
_symmetry.space_group_name_H-M   'P 1'
#
loop_
_entity.id
_entity.type
_entity.pdbx_description
1 polymer ?
#
loop_
_entity_poly.entity_id
_entity_poly.type
_entity_poly.pdbx_seq_one_letter_code
_entity_poly.pdbx_strand_id
1 'polypeptide(L)'
;MSKTLVFSDNLDLDKALALYRHFYQRINLVFGIGTRLTCDIPGVKPLNIVIKLVECKGKPVAKLSDSPGKTICQDQAFVKALRKAFDLPLVKKAS
;
A
#
# COMPACT_ATOMS: atom_id res chain seq x y z
N MET A 1 7.56 -4.33 -25.01
CA MET A 1 7.12 -4.21 -23.59
C MET A 1 7.70 -5.38 -22.79
N SER A 2 8.71 -5.15 -21.93
CA SER A 2 9.36 -6.22 -21.14
C SER A 2 9.12 -6.14 -19.62
N LYS A 3 8.47 -5.08 -19.15
CA LYS A 3 8.12 -4.86 -17.74
C LYS A 3 6.60 -4.80 -17.58
N THR A 4 6.15 -5.10 -16.36
CA THR A 4 4.73 -5.18 -16.01
C THR A 4 4.48 -4.33 -14.77
N LEU A 5 3.43 -3.51 -14.80
CA LEU A 5 2.91 -2.86 -13.60
C LEU A 5 1.82 -3.74 -12.99
N VAL A 6 1.97 -4.03 -11.70
CA VAL A 6 0.97 -4.76 -10.92
C VAL A 6 0.28 -3.76 -10.00
N PHE A 7 -0.99 -3.48 -10.24
CA PHE A 7 -1.80 -2.63 -9.38
C PHE A 7 -2.62 -3.51 -8.44
N SER A 8 -2.55 -3.26 -7.14
CA SER A 8 -3.23 -4.10 -6.13
C SER A 8 -3.70 -3.38 -4.87
N ASP A 9 -3.62 -2.04 -4.81
CA ASP A 9 -4.10 -1.28 -3.65
C ASP A 9 -5.62 -1.09 -3.70
N ASN A 10 -6.36 -1.94 -2.98
CA ASN A 10 -7.80 -1.84 -2.74
C ASN A 10 -8.62 -1.53 -4.01
N LEU A 11 -8.32 -2.26 -5.08
CA LEU A 11 -8.97 -2.11 -6.37
C LEU A 11 -10.40 -2.65 -6.36
N ASP A 12 -11.24 -2.01 -7.17
CA ASP A 12 -12.49 -2.52 -7.72
C ASP A 12 -12.35 -2.59 -9.25
N LEU A 13 -13.36 -3.13 -9.95
CA LEU A 13 -13.30 -3.28 -11.40
C LEU A 13 -13.22 -1.94 -12.14
N ASP A 14 -13.91 -0.91 -11.64
CA ASP A 14 -13.93 0.41 -12.26
C ASP A 14 -12.55 1.10 -12.19
N LYS A 15 -11.89 1.06 -11.02
CA LYS A 15 -10.51 1.55 -10.88
C LYS A 15 -9.53 0.77 -11.75
N ALA A 16 -9.66 -0.56 -11.82
CA ALA A 16 -8.83 -1.38 -12.69
C ALA A 16 -9.00 -0.99 -14.17
N LEU A 17 -10.24 -0.77 -14.62
CA LEU A 17 -10.54 -0.32 -15.97
C LEU A 17 -9.99 1.08 -16.26
N ALA A 18 -10.10 2.02 -15.31
CA ALA A 18 -9.55 3.36 -15.44
C ALA A 18 -8.02 3.33 -15.62
N LEU A 19 -7.33 2.54 -14.79
CA LEU A 19 -5.89 2.32 -14.90
C LEU A 19 -5.50 1.64 -16.22
N TYR A 20 -6.28 0.63 -16.64
CA TYR A 20 -6.07 -0.03 -17.92
C TYR A 20 -6.15 0.98 -19.07
N ARG A 21 -7.25 1.73 -19.19
CA ARG A 21 -7.43 2.74 -20.23
C ARG A 21 -6.31 3.77 -20.26
N HIS A 22 -5.77 4.13 -19.10
CA HIS A 22 -4.67 5.07 -19.01
C HIS A 22 -3.33 4.46 -19.48
N PHE A 23 -3.00 3.21 -19.12
CA PHE A 23 -1.65 2.66 -19.29
C PHE A 23 -1.48 1.60 -20.39
N TYR A 24 -2.55 0.99 -20.92
CA TYR A 24 -2.46 -0.26 -21.70
C TYR A 24 -1.60 -0.19 -22.97
N GLN A 25 -1.49 0.99 -23.58
CA GLN A 25 -0.66 1.18 -24.78
C GLN A 25 0.82 1.35 -24.47
N ARG A 26 1.19 1.55 -23.19
CA ARG A 26 2.55 1.93 -22.76
C ARG A 26 3.30 0.80 -22.06
N ILE A 27 2.61 -0.09 -21.35
CA ILE A 27 3.23 -1.14 -20.54
C ILE A 27 2.28 -2.33 -20.32
N ASN A 28 2.84 -3.50 -19.98
CA ASN A 28 2.04 -4.65 -19.57
C ASN A 28 1.40 -4.38 -18.21
N LEU A 29 0.16 -4.85 -18.02
CA LEU A 29 -0.64 -4.56 -16.83
C LEU A 29 -1.19 -5.84 -16.19
N VAL A 30 -1.17 -5.89 -14.87
CA VAL A 30 -1.84 -6.91 -14.05
C VAL A 30 -2.58 -6.20 -12.92
N PHE A 31 -3.77 -6.67 -12.60
CA PHE A 31 -4.63 -6.11 -11.55
C PHE A 31 -4.93 -7.19 -10.50
N GLY A 32 -4.48 -6.97 -9.27
CA GLY A 32 -4.80 -7.81 -8.12
C GLY A 32 -6.01 -7.26 -7.37
N ILE A 33 -7.15 -7.93 -7.46
CA ILE A 33 -8.38 -7.55 -6.77
C ILE A 33 -8.61 -8.54 -5.62
N GLY A 34 -8.54 -8.04 -4.38
CA GLY A 34 -8.69 -8.83 -3.16
C GLY A 34 -10.12 -8.83 -2.62
N THR A 35 -10.37 -8.07 -1.55
CA THR A 35 -11.67 -8.03 -0.85
C THR A 35 -12.86 -7.76 -1.76
N ARG A 36 -12.72 -6.89 -2.77
CA ARG A 36 -13.78 -6.58 -3.74
C ARG A 36 -14.11 -7.74 -4.68
N LEU A 37 -13.27 -8.77 -4.74
CA LEU A 37 -13.53 -10.00 -5.47
C LEU A 37 -14.05 -11.11 -4.53
N THR A 38 -13.40 -11.29 -3.37
CA THR A 38 -13.67 -12.43 -2.49
C THR A 38 -14.71 -12.17 -1.41
N CYS A 39 -15.09 -10.91 -1.16
CA CYS A 39 -16.02 -10.52 -0.11
C CYS A 39 -16.87 -9.31 -0.52
N ASP A 40 -17.46 -9.36 -1.73
CA ASP A 40 -18.42 -8.35 -2.21
C ASP A 40 -19.84 -8.92 -2.22
N ILE A 41 -20.38 -9.15 -1.03
CA ILE A 41 -21.70 -9.77 -0.82
C ILE A 41 -22.68 -8.68 -0.34
N PRO A 42 -23.87 -8.54 -0.96
CA PRO A 42 -24.87 -7.57 -0.51
C PRO A 42 -25.20 -7.70 0.97
N GLY A 43 -25.15 -6.58 1.70
CA GLY A 43 -25.42 -6.52 3.14
C GLY A 43 -24.26 -6.98 4.04
N VAL A 44 -23.14 -7.46 3.49
CA VAL A 44 -21.96 -7.87 4.25
C VAL A 44 -20.88 -6.79 4.18
N LYS A 45 -20.43 -6.30 5.35
CA LYS A 45 -19.28 -5.40 5.45
C LYS A 45 -18.01 -6.22 5.75
N PRO A 46 -17.01 -6.23 4.86
CA PRO A 46 -15.75 -6.92 5.13
C PRO A 46 -15.03 -6.33 6.34
N LEU A 47 -14.41 -7.20 7.14
CA LEU A 47 -13.55 -6.76 8.24
C LEU A 47 -12.22 -6.23 7.67
N ASN A 48 -11.79 -5.06 8.15
CA ASN A 48 -10.51 -4.47 7.78
C ASN A 48 -9.45 -4.87 8.81
N ILE A 49 -8.88 -6.06 8.66
CA ILE A 49 -7.90 -6.65 9.58
C ILE A 49 -6.54 -6.73 8.89
N VAL A 50 -5.48 -6.43 9.65
CA VAL A 50 -4.10 -6.49 9.17
C VAL A 50 -3.22 -7.21 10.19
N ILE A 51 -2.28 -8.00 9.69
CA ILE A 51 -1.13 -8.48 10.46
C ILE A 51 0.10 -7.82 9.86
N LYS A 52 0.94 -7.23 10.71
CA LYS A 52 2.18 -6.55 10.28
C LYS A 52 3.34 -7.04 11.12
N LEU A 53 4.49 -7.17 10.47
CA LEU A 53 5.75 -7.38 11.16
C LEU A 53 6.13 -6.09 11.91
N VAL A 54 6.38 -6.21 13.21
CA VAL A 54 6.77 -5.09 14.08
C VAL A 54 8.23 -5.19 14.54
N GLU A 55 8.80 -6.39 14.58
CA GLU A 55 10.16 -6.64 15.04
C GLU A 55 10.87 -7.72 14.22
N CYS A 56 12.20 -7.62 14.12
CA CYS A 56 13.08 -8.64 13.56
C CYS A 56 14.41 -8.65 14.35
N LYS A 57 14.84 -9.83 14.83
CA LYS A 57 16.01 -9.98 15.70
C LYS A 57 15.99 -9.04 16.93
N GLY A 58 14.81 -8.88 17.55
CA GLY A 58 14.62 -8.02 18.72
C GLY A 58 14.77 -6.52 18.45
N LYS A 59 14.75 -6.10 17.18
CA LYS A 59 14.82 -4.68 16.77
C LYS A 59 13.57 -4.27 15.99
N PRO A 60 13.15 -3.00 16.07
CA PRO A 60 11.97 -2.52 15.36
C PRO A 60 12.15 -2.59 13.85
N VAL A 61 11.05 -2.84 13.14
CA VAL A 61 10.96 -2.64 11.69
C VAL A 61 9.81 -1.68 11.37
N ALA A 62 9.84 -1.07 10.20
CA ALA A 62 8.82 -0.13 9.78
C ALA A 62 8.55 -0.21 8.27
N LYS A 63 7.30 0.05 7.90
CA LYS A 63 6.90 0.34 6.52
C LYS A 63 6.58 1.83 6.40
N LEU A 64 7.36 2.53 5.60
CA LEU A 64 7.02 3.88 5.11
C LEU A 64 6.24 3.71 3.82
N SER A 65 5.11 4.41 3.67
CA SER A 65 4.24 4.35 2.50
C SER A 65 4.06 5.75 1.96
N ASP A 66 3.84 5.86 0.64
CA ASP A 66 3.45 7.13 0.01
C ASP A 66 2.07 7.61 0.45
N SER A 67 1.25 6.74 1.03
CA SER A 67 0.01 7.13 1.70
C SER A 67 0.27 7.47 3.18
N PRO A 68 -0.07 8.69 3.64
CA PRO A 68 -0.03 9.05 5.05
C PRO A 68 -0.85 8.10 5.93
N GLY A 69 -0.48 7.95 7.20
CA GLY A 69 -1.26 7.19 8.19
C GLY A 69 -1.13 5.66 8.13
N LYS A 70 -0.38 5.07 7.18
CA LYS A 70 -0.18 3.61 7.09
C LYS A 70 0.99 3.06 7.95
N THR A 71 1.74 3.92 8.64
CA THR A 71 2.88 3.54 9.50
C THR A 71 2.39 3.05 10.86
N ILE A 72 2.73 1.81 11.23
CA ILE A 72 2.35 1.18 12.51
C ILE A 72 3.53 1.11 13.50
N CYS A 73 4.76 1.39 13.06
CA CYS A 73 5.93 1.35 13.95
C CYS A 73 5.74 2.35 15.10
N GLN A 74 5.78 1.85 16.33
CA GLN A 74 5.57 2.64 17.55
C GLN A 74 6.85 3.38 17.97
N ASP A 75 8.02 2.92 17.52
CA ASP A 75 9.30 3.58 17.75
C ASP A 75 9.51 4.76 16.79
N GLN A 76 9.17 5.96 17.27
CA GLN A 76 9.34 7.19 16.51
C GLN A 76 10.81 7.54 16.23
N ALA A 77 11.73 7.14 17.11
CA ALA A 77 13.16 7.36 16.89
C ALA A 77 13.65 6.51 15.72
N PHE A 78 13.23 5.24 15.66
CA PHE A 78 13.50 4.37 14.53
C PHE A 78 12.90 4.90 13.23
N VAL A 79 11.64 5.35 13.23
CA VAL A 79 11.00 5.95 12.04
C VAL A 79 11.76 7.19 11.55
N LYS A 80 12.23 8.06 12.46
CA LYS A 80 13.02 9.24 12.11
C LYS A 80 14.39 8.85 11.52
N ALA A 81 15.06 7.87 12.13
CA ALA A 81 16.33 7.35 11.64
C ALA A 81 16.18 6.72 10.25
N LEU A 82 15.11 5.93 10.04
CA LEU A 82 14.80 5.31 8.76
C LEU A 82 14.56 6.36 7.66
N ARG A 83 13.80 7.42 7.95
CA ARG A 83 13.60 8.52 6.99
C ARG A 83 14.91 9.19 6.61
N LYS A 84 15.77 9.47 7.59
CA LYS A 84 17.10 10.04 7.34
C LYS A 84 17.96 9.11 6.48
N ALA A 85 17.92 7.80 6.75
CA ALA A 85 18.73 6.82 6.01
C ALA A 85 18.33 6.69 4.53
N PHE A 86 17.08 7.01 4.19
CA PHE A 86 16.56 6.98 2.81
C PHE A 86 16.38 8.39 2.21
N ASP A 87 16.96 9.42 2.84
CA ASP A 87 16.86 10.83 2.42
C ASP A 87 15.42 11.31 2.15
N LEU A 88 14.46 10.80 2.93
CA LEU A 88 13.05 11.13 2.76
C LEU A 88 12.69 12.42 3.50
N PRO A 89 11.84 13.29 2.91
CA PRO A 89 11.36 14.48 3.59
C PRO A 89 10.57 14.11 4.86
N LEU A 90 10.61 15.02 5.84
CA LEU A 90 9.75 14.92 7.02
C LEU A 90 8.30 15.13 6.58
N VAL A 91 7.44 14.18 6.92
CA VAL A 91 5.99 14.29 6.62
C VAL A 91 5.43 15.40 7.50
N LYS A 92 4.95 16.47 6.88
CA LYS A 92 4.14 17.48 7.57
C LYS A 92 2.90 16.77 8.12
N LYS A 93 2.53 17.03 9.38
CA LYS A 93 1.27 16.53 9.94
C LYS A 93 0.14 16.91 8.97
N ALA A 94 -0.66 15.91 8.57
CA ALA A 94 -1.90 16.19 7.85
C ALA A 94 -2.72 17.14 8.74
N SER A 95 -3.10 18.28 8.16
CA SER A 95 -3.95 19.29 8.80
C SER A 95 -5.35 18.74 9.01
#